data_AF-A0A815VEL6-F1
#
_entry.id   AF-A0A815VEL6-F1
#
_cell.length_a   1.000
_cell.length_b   1.000
_cell.length_c   1.000
_cell.angle_alpha   90.00
_cell.angle_beta   90.00
_cell.angle_gamma   90.00
#
_symmetry.space_group_name_H-M   'P 1'
#
loop_
_entity.id
_entity.type
_entity.pdbx_description
1 polymer ?
#
loop_
_entity_poly.entity_id
_entity_poly.type
_entity_poly.pdbx_seq_one_letter_code
_entity_poly.pdbx_strand_id
1 'polypeptide(L)'
;MAICLSFFPPSGKFQVLIERYISLQANGNVDTPEVPISIYAKVCQKRLEKILQTGPKKGLKKPTFEEIELSKHTIHFPSMFGTTLEEVMAMQRTRYPERRLPWIQTILSDEVLRLNGAQIEGIFRVPGDLDSVNALKVKCDQWQFPSVEDAHLPASLLKFWYRELAEPLIPSIFYEQCILNCDKVEPCIRLVNSLPEINRIVLTYLIRFLQIFAKPENVTITKMDVNNLSMVFAPNILRCDSDDAKVIFENARKEMLFIKILILNLDTDSIEGVI
;
A
#
# COMPACT_ATOMS: atom_id res chain seq x y z
N MET A 1 7.47 23.25 9.32
CA MET A 1 7.18 22.09 10.19
C MET A 1 6.65 20.91 9.38
N ALA A 2 5.52 21.03 8.68
CA ALA A 2 4.92 19.94 7.89
C ALA A 2 5.91 19.24 6.95
N ILE A 3 6.70 20.02 6.21
CA ILE A 3 7.74 19.49 5.31
C ILE A 3 8.81 18.71 6.08
N CYS A 4 9.34 19.26 7.16
CA CYS A 4 10.39 18.62 7.96
C CYS A 4 9.94 17.26 8.54
N LEU A 5 8.69 17.18 9.01
CA LEU A 5 8.11 15.95 9.55
C LEU A 5 7.91 14.85 8.50
N SER A 6 8.05 15.14 7.20
CA SER A 6 8.12 14.09 6.17
C SER A 6 9.44 13.32 6.16
N PHE A 7 10.49 13.88 6.75
CA PHE A 7 11.86 13.37 6.58
C PHE A 7 12.54 13.06 7.90
N PHE A 8 12.28 13.85 8.94
CA PHE A 8 13.03 13.78 10.19
C PHE A 8 12.11 13.69 11.42
N PRO A 9 12.28 12.68 12.28
CA PRO A 9 11.60 12.66 13.57
C PRO A 9 12.16 13.77 14.47
N PRO A 10 11.34 14.39 15.33
CA PRO A 10 11.84 15.32 16.32
C PRO A 10 12.66 14.60 17.41
N SER A 11 13.57 15.30 18.07
CA SER A 11 14.24 14.78 19.26
C SER A 11 13.24 14.63 20.41
N GLY A 12 13.47 13.71 21.35
CA GLY A 12 12.51 13.40 22.42
C GLY A 12 12.06 14.62 23.25
N LYS A 13 12.97 15.57 23.54
CA LYS A 13 12.59 16.83 24.23
C LYS A 13 11.72 17.75 23.38
N PHE A 14 11.93 17.74 22.06
CA PHE A 14 11.22 18.60 21.13
C PHE A 14 9.88 18.00 20.67
N GLN A 15 9.76 16.67 20.73
CA GLN A 15 8.53 15.94 20.40
C GLN A 15 7.34 16.44 21.22
N VAL A 16 7.44 16.47 22.55
CA VAL A 16 6.35 16.91 23.45
C VAL A 16 5.90 18.34 23.15
N LEU A 17 6.85 19.23 22.83
CA LEU A 17 6.54 20.61 22.48
C LEU A 17 5.81 20.71 21.14
N ILE A 18 6.25 19.95 20.14
CA ILE A 18 5.61 19.88 18.83
C ILE A 18 4.19 19.30 18.95
N GLU A 19 4.00 18.19 19.66
CA GLU A 19 2.69 17.54 19.85
C GLU A 19 1.68 18.50 20.49
N ARG A 20 2.12 19.20 21.56
CA ARG A 20 1.29 20.21 22.22
C ARG A 20 0.96 21.36 21.28
N TYR A 21 1.93 21.88 20.54
CA TYR A 21 1.71 22.98 19.60
C TYR A 21 0.73 22.57 18.50
N ILE A 22 0.94 21.41 17.86
CA ILE A 22 0.07 20.89 16.81
C ILE A 22 -1.37 20.74 17.31
N SER A 23 -1.55 20.12 18.49
CA SER A 23 -2.88 19.90 19.08
C SER A 23 -3.63 21.21 19.34
N LEU A 24 -2.93 22.27 19.80
CA LEU A 24 -3.55 23.58 20.02
C LEU A 24 -4.01 24.24 18.71
N GLN A 25 -3.24 24.07 17.64
CA GLN A 25 -3.50 24.71 16.35
C GLN A 25 -4.51 23.94 15.48
N ALA A 26 -4.73 22.64 15.73
CA ALA A 26 -5.62 21.79 14.94
C ALA A 26 -7.12 22.16 15.05
N ASN A 27 -7.50 22.94 16.07
CA ASN A 27 -8.89 23.32 16.37
C ASN A 27 -9.45 24.42 15.45
N GLY A 28 -8.63 25.07 14.62
CA GLY A 28 -9.09 26.09 13.66
C GLY A 28 -9.34 27.49 14.23
N ASN A 29 -9.15 27.69 15.54
CA ASN A 29 -9.40 28.97 16.22
C ASN A 29 -8.57 30.16 15.72
N VAL A 30 -7.51 29.90 14.95
CA VAL A 30 -6.54 30.89 14.43
C VAL A 30 -6.43 30.85 12.90
N ASP A 31 -7.34 30.13 12.23
CA ASP A 31 -7.38 30.10 10.78
C ASP A 31 -7.81 31.47 10.23
N THR A 32 -7.11 31.95 9.21
CA THR A 32 -7.56 33.07 8.38
C THR A 32 -7.92 32.56 6.98
N PRO A 33 -8.74 33.30 6.21
CA PRO A 33 -9.05 32.93 4.82
C PRO A 33 -7.80 32.72 3.95
N GLU A 34 -6.72 33.44 4.25
CA GLU A 34 -5.44 33.35 3.52
C GLU A 34 -4.52 32.23 4.05
N VAL A 35 -4.63 31.87 5.34
CA VAL A 35 -3.74 30.89 5.98
C VAL A 35 -4.55 29.96 6.89
N PRO A 36 -4.97 28.79 6.38
CA PRO A 36 -5.68 27.79 7.17
C PRO A 36 -4.67 26.97 8.00
N ILE A 37 -4.20 27.53 9.12
CA ILE A 37 -3.19 26.93 10.01
C ILE A 37 -3.60 25.52 10.45
N SER A 38 -4.89 25.28 10.69
CA SER A 38 -5.43 23.99 11.10
C SER A 38 -5.19 22.88 10.08
N ILE A 39 -5.18 23.18 8.78
CA ILE A 39 -4.85 22.22 7.73
C ILE A 39 -3.40 21.77 7.88
N TYR A 40 -2.48 22.72 8.03
CA TYR A 40 -1.07 22.42 8.25
C TYR A 40 -0.86 21.66 9.57
N ALA A 41 -1.58 22.02 10.63
CA ALA A 41 -1.50 21.35 11.93
C ALA A 41 -1.95 19.88 11.82
N LYS A 42 -3.10 19.61 11.18
CA LYS A 42 -3.59 18.24 10.93
C LYS A 42 -2.60 17.41 10.12
N VAL A 43 -1.99 18.00 9.08
CA VAL A 43 -0.94 17.33 8.30
C VAL A 43 0.29 17.05 9.16
N CYS A 44 0.71 17.99 9.99
CA CYS A 44 1.84 17.80 10.92
C CYS A 44 1.55 16.68 11.92
N GLN A 45 0.33 16.60 12.46
CA GLN A 45 -0.08 15.56 13.41
C GLN A 45 0.11 14.17 12.79
N LYS A 46 -0.47 13.94 11.61
CA LYS A 46 -0.35 12.66 10.90
C LYS A 46 1.09 12.30 10.56
N ARG A 47 1.86 13.27 10.04
CA ARG A 47 3.28 13.05 9.69
C ARG A 47 4.11 12.73 10.93
N LEU A 48 3.83 13.38 12.06
CA LEU A 48 4.51 13.13 13.32
C LEU A 48 4.21 11.72 13.85
N GLU A 49 2.94 11.33 13.93
CA GLU A 49 2.55 9.98 14.36
C GLU A 49 3.24 8.92 13.51
N LYS A 50 3.23 9.09 12.18
CA LYS A 50 3.87 8.17 11.25
C LYS A 50 5.39 8.10 11.43
N ILE A 51 6.08 9.23 11.48
CA ILE A 51 7.55 9.24 11.51
C ILE A 51 8.10 8.76 12.86
N LEU A 52 7.32 8.88 13.94
CA LEU A 52 7.66 8.29 15.23
C LEU A 52 7.56 6.77 15.23
N GLN A 53 6.65 6.20 14.44
CA GLN A 53 6.53 4.74 14.28
C GLN A 53 7.58 4.19 13.32
N THR A 54 7.80 4.84 12.17
CA THR A 54 8.66 4.30 11.10
C THR A 54 10.11 4.78 11.15
N GLY A 55 10.41 5.80 11.94
CA GLY A 55 11.69 6.49 11.89
C GLY A 55 11.92 7.27 10.58
N PRO A 56 13.13 7.83 10.38
CA PRO A 56 13.46 8.63 9.21
C PRO A 56 13.56 7.76 7.94
N LYS A 57 12.72 8.03 6.93
CA LYS A 57 12.63 7.26 5.67
C LYS A 57 13.97 7.04 4.96
N LYS A 58 14.93 7.95 5.11
CA LYS A 58 16.27 7.90 4.47
C LYS A 58 17.43 7.94 5.48
N GLY A 59 17.18 7.68 6.75
CA GLY A 59 18.20 7.85 7.79
C GLY A 59 18.71 9.30 7.83
N LEU A 60 20.04 9.47 7.76
CA LEU A 60 20.70 10.78 7.78
C LEU A 60 20.87 11.43 6.39
N LYS A 61 20.37 10.83 5.31
CA LYS A 61 20.52 11.40 3.97
C LYS A 61 19.64 12.64 3.79
N LYS A 62 20.20 13.67 3.15
CA LYS A 62 19.49 14.92 2.83
C LYS A 62 18.42 14.65 1.76
N PRO A 63 17.19 15.20 1.92
CA PRO A 63 16.15 15.17 0.89
C PRO A 63 16.59 15.92 -0.38
N THR A 64 16.18 15.42 -1.54
CA THR A 64 16.35 16.13 -2.82
C THR A 64 15.36 17.29 -2.93
N PHE A 65 15.61 18.21 -3.87
CA PHE A 65 14.68 19.32 -4.14
C PHE A 65 13.29 18.80 -4.54
N GLU A 66 13.24 17.78 -5.40
CA GLU A 66 12.01 17.13 -5.85
C GLU A 66 11.21 16.53 -4.70
N GLU A 67 11.88 15.91 -3.72
CA GLU A 67 11.23 15.36 -2.53
C GLU A 67 10.63 16.45 -1.65
N ILE A 68 11.33 17.59 -1.51
CA ILE A 68 10.84 18.75 -0.76
C ILE A 68 9.60 19.32 -1.43
N GLU A 69 9.63 19.51 -2.75
CA GLU A 69 8.48 19.99 -3.51
C GLU A 69 7.30 19.01 -3.44
N LEU A 70 7.54 17.69 -3.52
CA LEU A 70 6.51 16.68 -3.32
C LEU A 70 5.93 16.73 -1.89
N SER A 71 6.78 16.89 -0.87
CA SER A 71 6.34 17.03 0.52
C SER A 71 5.48 18.28 0.73
N LYS A 72 5.81 19.38 0.05
CA LYS A 72 5.01 20.61 0.05
C LYS A 72 3.67 20.43 -0.65
N HIS A 73 3.68 19.81 -1.84
CA HIS A 73 2.47 19.53 -2.61
C HIS A 73 1.49 18.65 -1.81
N THR A 74 2.01 17.59 -1.17
CA THR A 74 1.19 16.64 -0.41
C THR A 74 0.58 17.18 0.89
N ILE A 75 0.91 18.41 1.29
CA ILE A 75 0.19 19.11 2.37
C ILE A 75 -1.24 19.44 1.93
N HIS A 76 -1.39 19.87 0.67
CA HIS A 76 -2.67 20.29 0.10
C HIS A 76 -3.33 19.17 -0.70
N PHE A 77 -2.55 18.24 -1.22
CA PHE A 77 -3.00 17.12 -2.04
C PHE A 77 -2.56 15.79 -1.41
N PRO A 78 -3.36 15.24 -0.49
CA PRO A 78 -3.06 13.97 0.16
C PRO A 78 -2.73 12.87 -0.86
N SER A 79 -1.66 12.12 -0.59
CA SER A 79 -1.23 10.99 -1.42
C SER A 79 -1.99 9.73 -1.03
N MET A 80 -2.30 8.88 -2.00
CA MET A 80 -2.85 7.53 -1.77
C MET A 80 -1.77 6.51 -1.37
N PHE A 81 -0.50 6.92 -1.38
CA PHE A 81 0.65 6.10 -0.99
C PHE A 81 1.14 6.54 0.38
N GLY A 82 1.52 5.59 1.23
CA GLY A 82 1.95 5.95 2.58
C GLY A 82 0.80 6.22 3.54
N THR A 83 -0.45 5.90 3.20
CA THR A 83 -1.63 6.13 4.04
C THR A 83 -2.27 4.79 4.43
N THR A 84 -3.21 4.80 5.37
CA THR A 84 -4.00 3.59 5.67
C THR A 84 -5.07 3.36 4.60
N LEU A 85 -5.64 2.16 4.55
CA LEU A 85 -6.75 1.87 3.63
C LEU A 85 -7.97 2.76 3.94
N GLU A 86 -8.28 3.01 5.21
CA GLU A 86 -9.38 3.87 5.63
C GLU A 86 -9.20 5.30 5.12
N GLU A 87 -7.96 5.81 5.15
CA GLU A 87 -7.65 7.13 4.60
C GLU A 87 -7.80 7.15 3.08
N VAL A 88 -7.32 6.12 2.37
CA VAL A 88 -7.53 6.00 0.91
C VAL A 88 -9.01 6.01 0.58
N MET A 89 -9.81 5.24 1.30
CA MET A 89 -11.26 5.21 1.13
C MET A 89 -11.90 6.55 1.48
N ALA A 90 -11.47 7.23 2.55
CA ALA A 90 -12.00 8.54 2.92
C ALA A 90 -11.71 9.59 1.84
N MET A 91 -10.50 9.58 1.25
CA MET A 91 -10.14 10.48 0.14
C MET A 91 -11.01 10.22 -1.09
N GLN A 92 -11.23 8.94 -1.43
CA GLN A 92 -11.98 8.58 -2.64
C GLN A 92 -13.46 8.88 -2.55
N ARG A 93 -14.08 8.84 -1.35
CA ARG A 93 -15.52 9.08 -1.17
C ARG A 93 -16.04 10.36 -1.83
N THR A 94 -15.20 11.38 -1.93
CA THR A 94 -15.56 12.65 -2.60
C THR A 94 -15.79 12.52 -4.10
N ARG A 95 -15.09 11.58 -4.75
CA ARG A 95 -15.15 11.34 -6.21
C ARG A 95 -15.91 10.07 -6.57
N TYR A 96 -15.79 9.05 -5.74
CA TYR A 96 -16.32 7.71 -5.93
C TYR A 96 -16.99 7.20 -4.65
N PRO A 97 -18.12 7.80 -4.23
CA PRO A 97 -18.78 7.47 -2.96
C PRO A 97 -19.26 6.03 -2.87
N GLU A 98 -19.68 5.46 -4.00
CA GLU A 98 -20.23 4.09 -4.07
C GLU A 98 -19.14 3.00 -4.12
N ARG A 99 -17.88 3.39 -4.36
CA ARG A 99 -16.80 2.41 -4.50
C ARG A 99 -16.43 1.79 -3.16
N ARG A 100 -16.52 0.47 -3.09
CA ARG A 100 -16.11 -0.31 -1.90
C ARG A 100 -14.64 -0.68 -1.92
N LEU A 101 -14.01 -0.71 -3.09
CA LEU A 101 -12.58 -0.96 -3.22
C LEU A 101 -11.80 0.34 -3.48
N PRO A 102 -10.54 0.41 -3.05
CA PRO A 102 -9.64 1.50 -3.41
C PRO A 102 -9.57 1.70 -4.93
N TRP A 103 -9.82 2.93 -5.38
CA TRP A 103 -9.73 3.32 -6.79
C TRP A 103 -8.36 2.97 -7.37
N ILE A 104 -7.29 3.25 -6.61
CA ILE A 104 -5.91 2.97 -7.03
C ILE A 104 -5.65 1.46 -7.24
N GLN A 105 -6.23 0.59 -6.41
CA GLN A 105 -6.12 -0.86 -6.58
C GLN A 105 -6.79 -1.28 -7.88
N THR A 106 -8.06 -0.93 -8.04
CA THR A 106 -8.90 -1.34 -9.17
C THR A 106 -8.38 -0.80 -10.50
N ILE A 107 -8.01 0.48 -10.58
CA ILE A 107 -7.51 1.06 -11.84
C ILE A 107 -6.19 0.42 -12.28
N LEU A 108 -5.29 0.09 -11.34
CA LEU A 108 -4.02 -0.54 -11.66
C LEU A 108 -4.20 -1.99 -12.11
N SER A 109 -5.04 -2.78 -11.44
CA SER A 109 -5.33 -4.15 -11.86
C SER A 109 -6.08 -4.20 -13.19
N ASP A 110 -7.07 -3.33 -13.38
CA ASP A 110 -7.82 -3.23 -14.63
C ASP A 110 -6.90 -2.88 -15.80
N GLU A 111 -5.96 -1.95 -15.59
CA GLU A 111 -4.98 -1.59 -16.62
C GLU A 111 -4.03 -2.74 -16.97
N VAL A 112 -3.57 -3.52 -15.98
CA VAL A 112 -2.76 -4.71 -16.25
C VAL A 112 -3.54 -5.70 -17.12
N LEU A 113 -4.83 -5.92 -16.86
CA LEU A 113 -5.66 -6.82 -17.67
C LEU A 113 -5.93 -6.23 -19.06
N ARG A 114 -6.24 -4.93 -19.15
CA ARG A 114 -6.46 -4.21 -20.42
C ARG A 114 -5.25 -4.30 -21.36
N LEU A 115 -4.05 -4.27 -20.80
CA LEU A 115 -2.78 -4.41 -21.52
C LEU A 115 -2.37 -5.86 -21.77
N ASN A 116 -3.29 -6.81 -21.62
CA ASN A 116 -3.03 -8.24 -21.79
C ASN A 116 -1.89 -8.76 -20.91
N GLY A 117 -1.79 -8.29 -19.66
CA GLY A 117 -0.77 -8.75 -18.72
C GLY A 117 -0.71 -10.28 -18.56
N ALA A 118 -1.85 -10.96 -18.71
CA ALA A 118 -1.94 -12.43 -18.69
C ALA A 118 -1.26 -13.12 -19.89
N GLN A 119 -0.77 -12.36 -20.86
CA GLN A 119 -0.05 -12.82 -22.05
C GLN A 119 1.40 -12.30 -22.08
N ILE A 120 1.87 -11.68 -20.98
CA ILE A 120 3.22 -11.10 -20.89
C ILE A 120 4.10 -11.97 -20.00
N GLU A 121 5.22 -12.43 -20.55
CA GLU A 121 6.21 -13.21 -19.80
C GLU A 121 6.77 -12.40 -18.63
N GLY A 122 6.76 -12.99 -17.43
CA GLY A 122 7.33 -12.39 -16.24
C GLY A 122 6.56 -11.19 -15.69
N ILE A 123 5.28 -11.00 -16.03
CA ILE A 123 4.43 -9.97 -15.39
C ILE A 123 4.52 -10.05 -13.85
N PHE A 124 4.58 -8.91 -13.16
CA PHE A 124 4.92 -8.77 -11.73
C PHE A 124 6.32 -9.22 -11.30
N ARG A 125 7.07 -10.01 -12.06
CA ARG A 125 8.48 -10.33 -11.76
C ARG A 125 9.41 -9.28 -12.36
N VAL A 126 9.23 -8.97 -13.64
CA VAL A 126 9.99 -7.94 -14.34
C VAL A 126 9.50 -6.57 -13.86
N PRO A 127 10.41 -5.70 -13.36
CA PRO A 127 10.04 -4.36 -12.95
C PRO A 127 9.82 -3.48 -14.18
N GLY A 128 8.83 -2.58 -14.09
CA GLY A 128 8.72 -1.46 -15.01
C GLY A 128 9.83 -0.44 -14.76
N ASP A 129 10.06 0.43 -15.73
CA ASP A 129 11.02 1.53 -15.60
C ASP A 129 10.70 2.41 -14.38
N LEU A 130 11.70 2.65 -13.52
CA LEU A 130 11.50 3.28 -12.22
C LEU A 130 10.97 4.71 -12.35
N ASP A 131 11.51 5.50 -13.28
CA ASP A 131 11.11 6.89 -13.49
C ASP A 131 9.67 6.95 -14.03
N SER A 132 9.33 6.05 -14.95
CA SER A 132 7.98 5.90 -15.48
C SER A 132 6.97 5.45 -14.41
N VAL A 133 7.34 4.51 -13.53
CA VAL A 133 6.51 4.09 -12.38
C VAL A 133 6.29 5.26 -11.42
N ASN A 134 7.32 6.06 -11.14
CA ASN A 134 7.20 7.25 -10.28
C ASN A 134 6.34 8.33 -10.94
N ALA A 135 6.46 8.54 -12.25
CA ALA A 135 5.59 9.45 -12.99
C ALA A 135 4.12 9.00 -12.95
N LEU A 136 3.86 7.71 -13.15
CA LEU A 136 2.51 7.13 -13.04
C LEU A 136 1.95 7.29 -11.63
N LYS A 137 2.75 7.08 -10.59
CA LYS A 137 2.38 7.33 -9.19
C LYS A 137 1.89 8.77 -8.97
N VAL A 138 2.65 9.76 -9.45
CA VAL A 138 2.28 11.18 -9.31
C VAL A 138 0.95 11.49 -10.00
N LYS A 139 0.70 10.88 -11.16
CA LYS A 139 -0.60 11.01 -11.86
C LYS A 139 -1.74 10.38 -11.08
N CYS A 140 -1.52 9.17 -10.56
CA CYS A 140 -2.50 8.50 -9.71
C CYS A 140 -2.89 9.35 -8.50
N ASP A 141 -1.93 9.95 -7.79
CA ASP A 141 -2.20 10.85 -6.65
C ASP A 141 -3.06 12.07 -7.03
N GLN A 142 -3.07 12.46 -8.31
CA GLN A 142 -3.92 13.52 -8.85
C GLN A 142 -5.29 13.00 -9.35
N TRP A 143 -5.63 11.74 -9.08
CA TRP A 143 -6.82 11.05 -9.57
C TRP A 143 -6.87 10.93 -11.09
N GLN A 144 -5.68 10.89 -11.71
CA GLN A 144 -5.51 10.74 -13.15
C GLN A 144 -4.82 9.43 -13.45
N PHE A 145 -5.30 8.73 -14.47
CA PHE A 145 -4.62 7.55 -15.00
C PHE A 145 -4.33 7.78 -16.48
N PRO A 146 -3.07 8.12 -16.86
CA PRO A 146 -2.72 8.29 -18.26
C PRO A 146 -2.75 6.92 -18.96
N SER A 147 -3.02 6.91 -20.27
CA SER A 147 -2.83 5.70 -21.07
C SER A 147 -1.38 5.27 -21.01
N VAL A 148 -1.13 4.02 -20.61
CA VAL A 148 0.18 3.40 -20.65
C VAL A 148 0.14 2.22 -21.62
N GLU A 149 1.28 1.88 -22.21
CA GLU A 149 1.40 0.76 -23.17
C GLU A 149 2.11 -0.45 -22.56
N ASP A 150 2.94 -0.22 -21.54
CA ASP A 150 3.69 -1.26 -20.85
C ASP A 150 2.94 -1.71 -19.59
N ALA A 151 2.50 -2.98 -19.57
CA ALA A 151 1.83 -3.58 -18.43
C ALA A 151 2.72 -3.73 -17.18
N HIS A 152 4.05 -3.70 -17.34
CA HIS A 152 4.98 -3.75 -16.21
C HIS A 152 4.90 -2.49 -15.35
N LEU A 153 4.47 -1.34 -15.91
CA LEU A 153 4.27 -0.09 -15.16
C LEU A 153 3.14 -0.20 -14.12
N PRO A 154 1.87 -0.46 -14.49
CA PRO A 154 0.80 -0.61 -13.52
C PRO A 154 1.01 -1.83 -12.61
N ALA A 155 1.61 -2.92 -13.12
CA ALA A 155 1.94 -4.09 -12.30
C ALA A 155 2.96 -3.78 -11.19
N SER A 156 3.99 -2.98 -11.52
CA SER A 156 5.00 -2.55 -10.55
C SER A 156 4.43 -1.56 -9.55
N LEU A 157 3.61 -0.62 -10.03
CA LEU A 157 2.97 0.37 -9.18
C LEU A 157 1.94 -0.26 -8.23
N LEU A 158 1.21 -1.29 -8.66
CA LEU A 158 0.27 -2.02 -7.80
C LEU A 158 0.98 -2.66 -6.61
N LYS A 159 2.08 -3.41 -6.86
CA LYS A 159 2.91 -3.96 -5.78
C LYS A 159 3.46 -2.87 -4.88
N PHE A 160 3.91 -1.76 -5.48
CA PHE A 160 4.47 -0.64 -4.73
C PHE A 160 3.42 0.03 -3.82
N TRP A 161 2.19 0.17 -4.29
CA TRP A 161 1.10 0.73 -3.49
C TRP A 161 0.83 -0.10 -2.23
N TYR A 162 0.70 -1.43 -2.35
CA TYR A 162 0.55 -2.31 -1.18
C TYR A 162 1.71 -2.18 -0.20
N ARG A 163 2.94 -2.20 -0.71
CA ARG A 163 4.16 -2.09 0.11
C ARG A 163 4.23 -0.77 0.87
N GLU A 164 3.75 0.32 0.27
CA GLU A 164 3.75 1.66 0.85
C GLU A 164 2.55 1.92 1.77
N LEU A 165 1.59 1.01 1.93
CA LEU A 165 0.53 1.21 2.93
C LEU A 165 1.14 1.46 4.31
N ALA A 166 0.56 2.42 5.04
CA ALA A 166 1.06 2.79 6.37
C ALA A 166 1.11 1.57 7.30
N GLU A 167 0.02 0.80 7.29
CA GLU A 167 -0.08 -0.55 7.85
C GLU A 167 -0.11 -1.58 6.70
N PRO A 168 0.58 -2.73 6.81
CA PRO A 168 0.48 -3.79 5.81
C PRO A 168 -0.97 -4.21 5.56
N LEU A 169 -1.26 -4.70 4.35
CA LEU A 169 -2.61 -5.13 3.97
C LEU A 169 -3.17 -6.18 4.96
N ILE A 170 -2.31 -7.09 5.43
CA ILE A 170 -2.61 -7.91 6.60
C ILE A 170 -2.03 -7.18 7.82
N PRO A 171 -2.87 -6.61 8.72
CA PRO A 171 -2.41 -5.87 9.88
C PRO A 171 -1.43 -6.67 10.74
N SER A 172 -0.43 -6.02 11.33
CA SER A 172 0.65 -6.68 12.08
C SER A 172 0.13 -7.59 13.21
N ILE A 173 -1.02 -7.26 13.79
CA ILE A 173 -1.67 -8.09 14.83
C ILE A 173 -2.05 -9.51 14.35
N PHE A 174 -2.28 -9.71 13.05
CA PHE A 174 -2.56 -11.02 12.46
C PHE A 174 -1.32 -11.74 11.93
N TYR A 175 -0.17 -11.07 11.87
CA TYR A 175 1.03 -11.58 11.23
C TYR A 175 1.49 -12.91 11.84
N GLU A 176 1.61 -12.99 13.17
CA GLU A 176 2.05 -14.21 13.84
C GLU A 176 1.14 -15.41 13.52
N GLN A 177 -0.18 -15.19 13.49
CA GLN A 177 -1.13 -16.25 13.14
C GLN A 177 -1.01 -16.69 11.68
N CYS A 178 -0.66 -15.79 10.75
CA CYS A 178 -0.37 -16.14 9.37
C CYS A 178 0.85 -17.06 9.29
N ILE A 179 1.92 -16.74 10.02
CA ILE A 179 3.17 -17.51 10.05
C ILE A 179 2.98 -18.89 10.69
N LEU A 180 2.25 -18.96 11.81
CA LEU A 180 2.00 -20.21 12.55
C LEU A 180 1.10 -21.19 11.81
N ASN A 181 0.20 -20.70 10.96
CA ASN A 181 -0.79 -21.52 10.27
C ASN A 181 -0.61 -21.57 8.76
N CYS A 182 0.52 -21.08 8.24
CA CYS A 182 0.78 -20.90 6.81
C CYS A 182 0.66 -22.18 5.96
N ASP A 183 0.68 -23.36 6.58
CA ASP A 183 0.56 -24.69 5.95
C ASP A 183 -0.85 -25.30 6.05
N LYS A 184 -1.81 -24.62 6.69
CA LYS A 184 -3.15 -25.14 6.96
C LYS A 184 -4.22 -24.29 6.28
N VAL A 185 -5.01 -24.91 5.41
CA VAL A 185 -6.02 -24.24 4.58
C VAL A 185 -7.11 -23.58 5.43
N GLU A 186 -7.82 -24.32 6.28
CA GLU A 186 -8.95 -23.80 7.02
C GLU A 186 -8.57 -22.70 8.04
N PRO A 187 -7.47 -22.81 8.80
CA PRO A 187 -6.97 -21.71 9.61
C PRO A 187 -6.63 -20.44 8.82
N CYS A 188 -5.99 -20.57 7.65
CA CYS A 188 -5.67 -19.41 6.81
C CYS A 188 -6.95 -18.70 6.34
N ILE A 189 -7.95 -19.45 5.88
CA ILE A 189 -9.24 -18.90 5.44
C ILE A 189 -9.98 -18.23 6.60
N ARG A 190 -10.01 -18.86 7.78
CA ARG A 190 -10.63 -18.27 8.98
C ARG A 190 -9.96 -16.95 9.39
N LEU A 191 -8.63 -16.87 9.26
CA LEU A 191 -7.87 -15.65 9.52
C LEU A 191 -8.26 -14.54 8.54
N VAL A 192 -8.33 -14.83 7.24
CA VAL A 192 -8.79 -13.84 6.25
C VAL A 192 -10.20 -13.33 6.58
N ASN A 193 -11.09 -14.21 7.03
CA ASN A 193 -12.45 -13.82 7.41
C ASN A 193 -12.51 -12.94 8.66
N SER A 194 -11.55 -13.04 9.58
CA SER A 194 -11.48 -12.22 10.80
C SER A 194 -10.80 -10.86 10.61
N LEU A 195 -10.22 -10.60 9.42
CA LEU A 195 -9.65 -9.29 9.09
C LEU A 195 -10.71 -8.18 9.15
N PRO A 196 -10.30 -6.92 9.41
CA PRO A 196 -11.17 -5.76 9.22
C PRO A 196 -11.79 -5.77 7.82
N GLU A 197 -13.04 -5.30 7.70
CA GLU A 197 -13.81 -5.44 6.46
C GLU A 197 -13.05 -4.91 5.24
N ILE A 198 -12.46 -3.73 5.34
CA ILE A 198 -11.72 -3.12 4.23
C ILE A 198 -10.48 -3.95 3.83
N ASN A 199 -9.68 -4.42 4.80
CA ASN A 199 -8.53 -5.29 4.53
C ASN A 199 -8.96 -6.60 3.87
N ARG A 200 -10.07 -7.19 4.36
CA ARG A 200 -10.61 -8.44 3.82
C ARG A 200 -11.02 -8.28 2.36
N ILE A 201 -11.85 -7.28 2.02
CA ILE A 201 -12.30 -7.11 0.63
C ILE A 201 -11.14 -6.74 -0.31
N VAL A 202 -10.19 -5.93 0.14
CA VAL A 202 -8.99 -5.57 -0.64
C VAL A 202 -8.11 -6.80 -0.89
N LEU A 203 -7.90 -7.64 0.13
CA LEU A 203 -7.15 -8.89 0.01
C LEU A 203 -7.87 -9.90 -0.88
N THR A 204 -9.17 -10.12 -0.69
CA THR A 204 -9.95 -11.05 -1.52
C THR A 204 -9.94 -10.61 -2.99
N TYR A 205 -10.07 -9.32 -3.28
CA TYR A 205 -9.91 -8.80 -4.64
C TYR A 205 -8.53 -9.09 -5.21
N LEU A 206 -7.46 -8.84 -4.44
CA LEU A 206 -6.10 -9.12 -4.87
C LEU A 206 -5.93 -10.62 -5.17
N ILE A 207 -6.40 -11.51 -4.30
CA ILE A 207 -6.31 -12.95 -4.51
C ILE A 207 -7.08 -13.37 -5.76
N ARG A 208 -8.29 -12.83 -6.00
CA ARG A 208 -9.04 -13.07 -7.24
C ARG A 208 -8.24 -12.67 -8.48
N PHE A 209 -7.64 -11.49 -8.42
CA PHE A 209 -6.80 -10.97 -9.49
C PHE A 209 -5.59 -11.88 -9.75
N LEU A 210 -4.90 -12.35 -8.71
CA LEU A 210 -3.77 -13.29 -8.84
C LEU A 210 -4.22 -14.66 -9.36
N GLN A 211 -5.41 -15.13 -8.98
CA GLN A 211 -6.00 -16.38 -9.47
C GLN A 211 -6.16 -16.38 -11.00
N ILE A 212 -6.35 -15.21 -11.65
CA ILE A 212 -6.37 -15.10 -13.12
C ILE A 212 -5.02 -15.55 -13.70
N PHE A 213 -3.90 -15.04 -13.18
CA PHE A 213 -2.56 -15.36 -13.68
C PHE A 213 -2.13 -16.78 -13.32
N ALA A 214 -2.63 -17.31 -12.20
CA ALA A 214 -2.35 -18.67 -11.73
C ALA A 214 -3.03 -19.77 -12.58
N LYS A 215 -3.99 -19.43 -13.46
CA LYS A 215 -4.65 -20.42 -14.33
C LYS A 215 -3.64 -21.09 -15.27
N PRO A 216 -3.69 -22.42 -15.48
CA PRO A 216 -2.70 -23.15 -16.27
C PRO A 216 -2.44 -22.56 -17.66
N GLU A 217 -3.48 -22.11 -18.35
CA GLU A 217 -3.41 -21.46 -19.65
C GLU A 217 -2.54 -20.19 -19.63
N ASN A 218 -2.69 -19.35 -18.61
CA ASN A 218 -1.91 -18.12 -18.46
C ASN A 218 -0.49 -18.40 -17.97
N VAL A 219 -0.31 -19.40 -17.09
CA VAL A 219 1.02 -19.79 -16.58
C VAL A 219 1.93 -20.26 -17.72
N THR A 220 1.39 -20.94 -18.74
CA THR A 220 2.19 -21.41 -19.89
C THR A 220 2.87 -20.27 -20.64
N ILE A 221 2.29 -19.08 -20.62
CA ILE A 221 2.76 -17.88 -21.32
C ILE A 221 3.52 -16.98 -20.35
N THR A 222 2.87 -16.54 -19.27
CA THR A 222 3.45 -15.61 -18.29
C THR A 222 4.64 -16.18 -17.52
N LYS A 223 4.75 -17.51 -17.40
CA LYS A 223 5.71 -18.21 -16.52
C LYS A 223 5.55 -17.85 -15.03
N MET A 224 4.43 -17.24 -14.65
CA MET A 224 4.15 -16.82 -13.29
C MET A 224 3.19 -17.81 -12.62
N ASP A 225 3.73 -18.94 -12.17
CA ASP A 225 2.98 -19.91 -11.39
C ASP A 225 2.63 -19.36 -9.98
N VAL A 226 1.83 -20.13 -9.23
CA VAL A 226 1.43 -19.73 -7.86
C VAL A 226 2.64 -19.49 -6.96
N ASN A 227 3.73 -20.25 -7.11
CA ASN A 227 4.93 -20.07 -6.29
C ASN A 227 5.60 -18.72 -6.59
N ASN A 228 5.74 -18.38 -7.87
CA ASN A 228 6.31 -17.12 -8.33
C ASN A 228 5.44 -15.93 -7.93
N LEU A 229 4.12 -16.02 -8.08
CA LEU A 229 3.18 -14.99 -7.65
C LEU A 229 3.25 -14.77 -6.14
N SER A 230 3.27 -15.85 -5.36
CA SER A 230 3.38 -15.77 -3.90
C SER A 230 4.70 -15.13 -3.46
N MET A 231 5.80 -15.49 -4.11
CA MET A 231 7.12 -14.90 -3.85
C MET A 231 7.15 -13.40 -4.08
N VAL A 232 6.55 -12.90 -5.17
CA VAL A 232 6.60 -11.47 -5.49
C VAL A 232 5.56 -10.64 -4.73
N PHE A 233 4.46 -11.23 -4.25
CA PHE A 233 3.39 -10.50 -3.54
C PHE A 233 3.47 -10.57 -2.01
N ALA A 234 3.91 -11.68 -1.42
CA ALA A 234 4.05 -11.83 0.03
C ALA A 234 4.72 -10.63 0.73
N PRO A 235 5.90 -10.14 0.29
CA PRO A 235 6.58 -9.02 0.97
C PRO A 235 5.89 -7.65 0.81
N ASN A 236 4.83 -7.56 0.00
CA ASN A 236 4.04 -6.33 -0.13
C ASN A 236 2.73 -6.39 0.68
N ILE A 237 2.33 -7.57 1.16
CA ILE A 237 1.05 -7.80 1.86
C ILE A 237 1.29 -8.01 3.37
N LEU A 238 2.40 -8.66 3.72
CA LEU A 238 2.85 -8.97 5.07
C LEU A 238 4.12 -8.17 5.38
N ARG A 239 4.36 -7.90 6.68
CA ARG A 239 5.56 -7.21 7.16
C ARG A 239 6.06 -7.91 8.42
N CYS A 240 7.29 -8.42 8.38
CA CYS A 240 7.98 -8.95 9.54
C CYS A 240 8.58 -7.80 10.35
N ASP A 241 8.14 -7.62 11.60
CA ASP A 241 8.64 -6.57 12.50
C ASP A 241 9.93 -6.98 13.27
N SER A 242 10.51 -8.15 12.95
CA SER A 242 11.76 -8.62 13.56
C SER A 242 12.99 -8.08 12.85
N ASP A 243 13.98 -7.61 13.61
CA ASP A 243 15.30 -7.20 13.09
C ASP A 243 16.28 -8.37 12.91
N ASP A 244 15.94 -9.58 13.38
CA ASP A 244 16.81 -10.75 13.26
C ASP A 244 16.73 -11.33 11.83
N ALA A 245 17.84 -11.22 11.09
CA ALA A 245 17.97 -11.72 9.73
C ALA A 245 17.57 -13.21 9.58
N LYS A 246 17.81 -14.04 10.60
CA LYS A 246 17.40 -15.44 10.60
C LYS A 246 15.89 -15.57 10.65
N VAL A 247 15.23 -14.83 11.55
CA VAL A 247 13.77 -14.81 11.67
C VAL A 247 13.12 -14.25 10.40
N ILE A 248 13.66 -13.17 9.84
CA ILE A 248 13.18 -12.58 8.58
C ILE A 248 13.23 -13.63 7.46
N PHE A 249 14.36 -14.33 7.31
CA PHE A 249 14.53 -15.31 6.24
C PHE A 249 13.63 -16.54 6.41
N GLU A 250 13.47 -17.04 7.64
CA GLU A 250 12.57 -18.15 7.95
C GLU A 250 11.11 -17.76 7.71
N ASN A 251 10.71 -16.55 8.13
CA ASN A 251 9.36 -16.05 7.97
C ASN A 251 9.01 -15.79 6.51
N ALA A 252 9.94 -15.28 5.69
CA ALA A 252 9.70 -15.05 4.27
C ALA A 252 9.17 -16.32 3.55
N ARG A 253 9.69 -17.50 3.93
CA ARG A 253 9.20 -18.79 3.40
C ARG A 253 7.76 -19.08 3.80
N LYS A 254 7.40 -18.77 5.04
CA LYS A 254 6.06 -18.96 5.61
C LYS A 254 5.06 -17.95 5.04
N GLU A 255 5.46 -16.70 4.84
CA GLU A 255 4.66 -15.67 4.17
C GLU A 255 4.30 -16.11 2.74
N MET A 256 5.28 -16.61 1.97
CA MET A 256 5.04 -17.15 0.64
C MET A 256 4.06 -18.33 0.66
N LEU A 257 4.20 -19.24 1.64
CA LEU A 257 3.30 -20.38 1.76
C LEU A 257 1.87 -19.96 2.10
N PHE A 258 1.71 -18.97 3.00
CA PHE A 258 0.41 -18.42 3.36
C PHE A 258 -0.29 -17.82 2.13
N ILE A 259 0.39 -16.96 1.35
CA ILE A 259 -0.18 -16.39 0.12
C ILE A 259 -0.50 -17.48 -0.91
N LYS A 260 0.36 -18.51 -1.04
CA LYS A 260 0.11 -19.65 -1.91
C LYS A 260 -1.18 -20.38 -1.53
N ILE A 261 -1.41 -20.63 -0.23
CA ILE A 261 -2.66 -21.25 0.24
C ILE A 261 -3.85 -20.39 -0.16
N LEU A 262 -3.77 -19.07 0.00
CA LEU A 262 -4.87 -18.17 -0.38
C LEU A 262 -5.14 -18.22 -1.88
N ILE A 263 -4.12 -18.13 -2.74
CA ILE A 263 -4.30 -18.20 -4.20
C ILE A 263 -4.98 -19.52 -4.62
N LEU A 264 -4.61 -20.64 -3.98
CA LEU A 264 -5.14 -21.96 -4.33
C LEU A 264 -6.53 -22.26 -3.77
N ASN A 265 -6.88 -21.72 -2.60
CA ASN A 265 -8.03 -22.22 -1.82
C ASN A 265 -9.01 -21.14 -1.35
N LEU A 266 -8.67 -19.85 -1.43
CA LEU A 266 -9.60 -18.80 -1.02
C LEU A 266 -10.70 -18.68 -2.08
N ASP A 267 -11.95 -18.83 -1.64
CA ASP A 267 -13.11 -18.46 -2.44
C ASP A 267 -13.18 -16.95 -2.57
N THR A 268 -13.21 -16.48 -3.82
CA THR A 268 -13.22 -15.05 -4.15
C THR A 268 -14.48 -14.63 -4.89
N ASP A 269 -15.49 -15.47 -5.02
CA ASP A 269 -16.71 -15.16 -5.77
C ASP A 269 -17.51 -14.03 -5.12
N SER A 270 -17.39 -13.88 -3.79
CA SER A 270 -18.00 -12.78 -3.05
C SER A 270 -17.55 -11.37 -3.46
N ILE A 271 -16.42 -11.23 -4.18
CA ILE A 271 -15.92 -9.94 -4.66
C ILE A 271 -16.28 -9.68 -6.14
N GLU A 272 -16.92 -10.62 -6.81
CA GLU A 272 -17.36 -10.43 -8.19
C GLU A 272 -18.40 -9.31 -8.29
N GLY A 273 -18.13 -8.33 -9.15
CA GLY A 273 -18.98 -7.15 -9.31
C GLY A 273 -18.87 -6.11 -8.19
N VAL A 274 -18.02 -6.31 -7.19
CA VAL A 274 -17.71 -5.28 -6.19
C VAL A 274 -16.72 -4.28 -6.81
N ILE A 275 -17.16 -3.03 -6.97
CA ILE A 275 -16.36 -1.90 -7.43
C ILE A 275 -16.35 -0.83 -6.33
#